data_AF-A0A2X2V5X1-F1
#
_entry.id   AF-A0A2X2V5X1-F1
#
_cell.length_a   1.000
_cell.length_b   1.000
_cell.length_c   1.000
_cell.angle_alpha   90.00
_cell.angle_beta   90.00
_cell.angle_gamma   90.00
#
_symmetry.space_group_name_H-M   'P 1'
#
loop_
_entity.id
_entity.type
_entity.pdbx_description
1 polymer ?
#
loop_
_entity_poly.entity_id
_entity_poly.type
_entity_poly.pdbx_seq_one_letter_code
_entity_poly.pdbx_strand_id
1 'polypeptide(L)' 'MVGVQPHIAPGEEYQYTSGAVIETPLGTMQGHYEMIDEKGVAFTIDIPVFRLAVPTLIH' A
#
# COMPACT_ATOMS: atom_id res chain seq x y z
N MET A 1 -4.47 -11.45 0.74
CA MET A 1 -3.54 -12.54 0.39
C MET A 1 -2.90 -12.13 -0.93
N VAL A 2 -1.71 -11.53 -0.93
CA VAL A 2 -0.38 -12.20 -1.04
C VAL A 2 -0.40 -13.22 -2.17
N GLY A 3 -0.03 -12.80 -3.39
CA GLY A 3 0.25 -13.71 -4.50
C GLY A 3 -0.17 -13.24 -5.89
N VAL A 4 -0.92 -12.15 -6.02
CA VAL A 4 -1.36 -11.66 -7.33
C VAL A 4 -0.54 -10.42 -7.70
N GLN A 5 0.15 -10.46 -8.83
CA GLN A 5 0.71 -9.28 -9.50
C GLN A 5 -0.35 -8.79 -10.49
N PRO A 6 -1.16 -7.77 -10.14
CA PRO A 6 -2.14 -7.22 -11.06
C PRO A 6 -1.41 -6.46 -12.19
N HIS A 7 -1.85 -6.69 -13.42
CA HIS A 7 -1.50 -5.83 -14.54
C HIS A 7 -2.50 -4.68 -14.57
N ILE A 8 -2.05 -3.45 -14.28
CA ILE A 8 -2.90 -2.25 -14.24
C ILE A 8 -2.74 -1.53 -15.57
N ALA A 9 -3.79 -1.50 -16.40
CA ALA A 9 -3.74 -0.77 -17.66
C ALA A 9 -3.83 0.76 -17.44
N PRO A 10 -3.40 1.59 -18.41
CA PRO A 10 -3.53 3.03 -18.30
C PRO A 10 -4.98 3.47 -18.04
N GLY A 11 -5.22 4.16 -16.93
CA GLY A 11 -6.55 4.63 -16.52
C GLY A 11 -7.33 3.66 -15.64
N GLU A 12 -6.78 2.49 -15.32
CA GLU A 12 -7.37 1.57 -14.35
C GLU A 12 -6.85 1.83 -12.93
N GLU A 13 -7.69 1.52 -11.95
CA GLU A 13 -7.37 1.61 -10.54
C GLU A 13 -7.45 0.22 -9.91
N TYR A 14 -6.46 -0.12 -9.09
CA TYR A 14 -6.48 -1.35 -8.30
C TYR A 14 -6.45 -1.00 -6.82
N GLN A 15 -7.53 -1.36 -6.11
CA GLN A 15 -7.63 -1.17 -4.67
C GLN A 15 -7.50 -2.51 -3.95
N TYR A 16 -6.57 -2.60 -3.01
CA TYR A 16 -6.50 -3.72 -2.08
C TYR A 16 -6.57 -3.22 -0.64
N THR A 17 -7.19 -4.03 0.22
CA THR A 17 -7.20 -3.81 1.67
C THR A 17 -6.31 -4.87 2.31
N SER A 18 -5.23 -4.43 2.95
CA SER A 18 -4.41 -5.27 3.81
C SER A 18 -4.56 -4.83 5.26
N GLY A 19 -4.62 -5.80 6.18
CA GLY A 19 -4.61 -5.53 7.61
C GLY A 19 -3.19 -5.63 8.16
N ALA A 20 -2.80 -4.68 8.99
CA ALA A 20 -1.59 -4.74 9.81
C ALA A 20 -1.98 -4.73 11.29
N VAL A 21 -1.42 -5.64 12.07
CA VAL A 21 -1.56 -5.63 13.54
C VAL A 21 -0.40 -4.83 14.09
N ILE A 22 -0.70 -3.72 14.78
CA ILE A 22 0.28 -2.91 15.49
C ILE A 22 0.01 -2.96 16.99
N GLU A 23 1.06 -3.11 17.79
CA GLU A 23 0.94 -3.20 19.26
C GLU A 23 0.64 -1.83 19.90
N THR A 24 0.91 -0.73 19.18
CA THR A 24 0.69 0.64 19.65
C THR A 24 -0.64 1.20 19.15
N PRO A 25 -1.35 2.04 19.94
CA PRO A 25 -2.61 2.66 19.52
C PRO A 25 -2.43 3.71 18.40
N LEU A 26 -1.18 4.15 18.19
CA LEU A 26 -0.75 5.02 17.11
C LEU A 26 0.50 4.42 16.46
N GLY A 27 0.49 4.33 15.14
CA GLY A 27 1.63 3.92 14.34
C GLY A 27 1.68 4.67 13.01
N THR A 28 2.78 4.50 12.28
CA THR A 28 2.94 5.02 10.92
C THR A 28 3.29 3.87 9.99
N MET A 29 2.68 3.84 8.81
CA MET A 29 3.05 2.97 7.71
C MET A 29 3.74 3.76 6.62
N GLN A 30 4.80 3.17 6.07
CA GLN A 30 5.52 3.65 4.90
C GLN A 30 6.02 2.44 4.12
N GLY A 31 6.31 2.62 2.84
CA GLY A 31 6.82 1.56 1.99
C GLY A 31 6.97 2.01 0.56
N HIS A 32 7.14 1.07 -0.35
CA HIS A 32 7.11 1.31 -1.79
C HIS A 32 6.53 0.08 -2.49
N TYR A 33 5.96 0.29 -3.66
CA TYR A 33 5.63 -0.78 -4.60
C TYR A 33 6.78 -0.95 -5.58
N GLU A 34 7.15 -2.20 -5.86
CA GLU A 34 7.97 -2.56 -7.01
C GLU A 34 7.05 -2.91 -8.17
N MET A 35 7.22 -2.21 -9.29
CA MET A 35 6.40 -2.32 -10.49
C MET A 35 7.30 -2.63 -11.68
N ILE A 36 6.73 -3.24 -12.72
CA ILE A 36 7.40 -3.48 -13.99
C ILE A 36 6.55 -2.83 -15.08
N ASP A 37 7.17 -2.04 -15.95
CA ASP A 37 6.46 -1.41 -17.06
C ASP A 37 6.22 -2.40 -18.21
N GLU A 38 5.47 -1.99 -19.23
CA GLU A 38 5.17 -2.82 -20.41
C GLU A 38 6.44 -3.24 -21.19
N LYS A 39 7.58 -2.55 -20.97
CA LYS A 39 8.88 -2.84 -21.60
C LYS A 39 9.75 -3.75 -20.74
N GLY A 40 9.27 -4.19 -19.57
CA GLY A 40 10.03 -5.03 -18.64
C GLY A 40 10.98 -4.26 -17.73
N VAL A 41 10.90 -2.93 -17.67
CA VAL A 41 11.74 -2.10 -16.80
C VAL A 41 11.13 -2.05 -15.41
N ALA A 42 11.91 -2.43 -14.40
CA ALA A 42 11.51 -2.32 -13.01
C ALA A 42 11.62 -0.87 -12.52
N PHE A 43 10.60 -0.41 -11.79
CA PHE A 43 10.57 0.89 -11.15
C PHE A 43 9.84 0.83 -9.81
N THR A 44 10.13 1.77 -8.92
CA THR A 44 9.50 1.83 -7.60
C THR A 44 8.58 3.03 -7.48
N ILE A 45 7.47 2.85 -6.77
CA ILE A 45 6.55 3.93 -6.37
C ILE A 45 6.52 4.00 -4.86
N ASP A 46 6.91 5.14 -4.29
CA ASP A 46 6.86 5.34 -2.85
C ASP A 46 5.42 5.46 -2.32
N ILE A 47 5.17 4.76 -1.22
CA ILE A 47 3.95 4.90 -0.43
C ILE A 47 4.23 5.97 0.64
N PRO A 48 3.55 7.14 0.58
CA PRO A 48 3.79 8.20 1.53
C PRO A 48 3.43 7.74 2.95
N VAL A 49 4.12 8.30 3.94
CA VAL A 49 3.89 7.96 5.35
C VAL A 49 2.45 8.30 5.73
N PHE A 50 1.67 7.29 6.14
CA PHE A 50 0.32 7.49 6.66
C PHE A 50 0.19 6.93 8.07
N ARG A 51 -0.73 7.51 8.85
CA ARG A 51 -0.94 7.14 10.26
C ARG A 51 -1.95 6.00 10.34
N LEU A 52 -1.57 4.96 11.07
CA LEU A 52 -2.50 3.97 11.59
C LEU A 52 -2.95 4.44 12.98
N ALA A 53 -4.23 4.78 13.11
CA ALA A 53 -4.83 5.15 14.37
C ALA A 53 -6.04 4.26 14.63
N VAL A 54 -6.17 3.74 15.85
CA VAL A 54 -7.38 3.05 16.26
C VAL A 54 -8.49 4.10 16.43
N PRO A 55 -9.69 3.93 15.84
CA PRO A 55 -10.76 4.94 15.84
C PRO A 55 -11.25 5.36 17.23
N THR A 56 -10.93 4.59 18.28
CA THR A 56 -11.42 4.76 19.66
C THR A 56 -10.89 6.02 20.37
N LEU A 57 -10.13 6.89 19.69
CA LEU A 57 -9.53 8.12 20.25
C LEU A 57 -9.93 9.40 19.51
N ILE A 58 -11.04 9.40 18.77
CA ILE A 58 -11.64 10.63 18.22
C ILE A 58 -12.90 10.95 19.05
N HIS A 59 -12.75 11.81 20.06
CA HIS A 59 -13.85 12.53 20.73
C HIS A 59 -13.57 14.03 20.62
#